data_AF-A0A914C1T5-F1
#
_entry.id   AF-A0A914C1T5-F1
#
_cell.length_a   1.000
_cell.length_b   1.000
_cell.length_c   1.000
_cell.angle_alpha   90.00
_cell.angle_beta   90.00
_cell.angle_gamma   90.00
#
_symmetry.space_group_name_H-M   'P 1'
#
loop_
_entity.id
_entity.type
_entity.pdbx_description
1 polymer ?
#
loop_
_entity_poly.entity_id
_entity_poly.type
_entity_poly.pdbx_seq_one_letter_code
_entity_poly.pdbx_strand_id
1 'polypeptide(L)'
;MVQDFGLDCCKYEDPSRFKSINTTYLKLHKYNSNYFQAYAYFHKYQDEIREIYQCSPPIMANVRKQAKSLFGSGRKNKSTHFMCVHVRRTDFFSDVLLGTDEYGKNFTNPAIEFVYEFLQDKGVRNISIVFFGDDHDFIRDNIKVKHLNIANSYITDSQTRGEEICLANNYCDSMLLTASGSTFGWWMTYLMPEGSYVFYNSQVSDNGNFTKDIHDYDLFLPEWIRITVEDNIARQEDKWWHERNNLPLDVVENMVFP
;
A
#
# COMPACT_ATOMS: atom_id res chain seq x y z
N MET A 1 0.11 18.56 28.83
CA MET A 1 -1.05 18.24 27.98
C MET A 1 -0.54 18.29 26.55
N VAL A 2 -0.31 17.12 25.95
CA VAL A 2 0.33 16.97 24.63
C VAL A 2 -0.79 16.93 23.61
N GLN A 3 -0.80 17.89 22.67
CA GLN A 3 -1.65 17.88 21.48
C GLN A 3 -0.85 17.36 20.28
N ASP A 4 -1.57 16.65 19.42
CA ASP A 4 -1.16 15.67 18.41
C ASP A 4 -0.03 16.02 17.42
N PHE A 5 0.65 14.95 17.00
CA PHE A 5 1.39 14.88 15.74
C PHE A 5 0.40 14.78 14.58
N GLY A 6 0.15 15.90 13.91
CA GLY A 6 -0.45 15.90 12.58
C GLY A 6 -1.57 16.92 12.47
N LEU A 7 -1.22 18.10 11.95
CA LEU A 7 -2.10 19.01 11.19
C LEU A 7 -1.29 20.19 10.61
N ASP A 8 -0.10 20.50 11.14
CA ASP A 8 0.83 21.47 10.55
C ASP A 8 1.93 20.76 9.74
N CYS A 9 1.78 20.64 8.42
CA CYS A 9 2.93 20.30 7.59
C CYS A 9 3.82 21.54 7.43
N CYS A 10 5.14 21.32 7.60
CA CYS A 10 6.21 22.28 7.29
C CYS A 10 6.40 23.45 8.27
N LYS A 11 6.83 23.16 9.50
CA LYS A 11 7.58 24.14 10.31
C LYS A 11 9.05 24.12 9.89
N TYR A 12 9.59 25.28 9.55
CA TYR A 12 11.03 25.47 9.40
C TYR A 12 11.71 25.09 10.72
N GLU A 13 12.50 24.02 10.71
CA GLU A 13 13.42 23.72 11.80
C GLU A 13 14.73 24.46 11.56
N ASP A 14 15.14 25.28 12.52
CA ASP A 14 16.41 26.00 12.44
C ASP A 14 17.58 25.00 12.36
N PRO A 15 18.35 24.99 11.25
CA PRO A 15 19.48 24.09 11.06
C PRO A 15 20.57 24.25 12.13
N SER A 16 20.55 25.36 12.89
CA SER A 16 21.47 25.60 14.00
C SER A 16 21.41 24.51 15.08
N ARG A 17 20.29 23.78 15.21
CA ARG A 17 20.15 22.62 16.12
C ARG A 17 21.11 21.47 15.79
N PHE A 18 21.62 21.42 14.56
CA PHE A 18 22.56 20.40 14.11
C PHE A 18 24.02 20.81 14.31
N LYS A 19 24.30 22.02 14.84
CA LYS A 19 25.68 22.50 15.07
C LYS A 19 26.50 21.64 16.03
N SER A 20 25.85 20.88 16.91
CA SER A 20 26.51 19.96 17.84
C SER A 20 26.69 18.55 17.30
N ILE A 21 26.12 18.23 16.12
CA ILE A 21 26.20 16.90 15.51
C ILE A 21 27.43 16.88 14.60
N ASN A 22 28.50 16.24 15.08
CA ASN A 22 29.75 16.10 14.32
C ASN A 22 29.68 14.84 13.45
N THR A 23 29.01 14.91 12.30
CA THR A 23 28.94 13.84 11.30
C THR A 23 29.32 14.36 9.91
N THR A 24 30.07 13.56 9.15
CA THR A 24 30.60 13.91 7.82
C THR A 24 29.55 13.85 6.71
N TYR A 25 28.34 13.39 6.99
CA TYR A 25 27.29 13.21 5.98
C TYR A 25 25.94 13.72 6.49
N LEU A 26 25.67 15.00 6.32
CA LEU A 26 24.31 15.54 6.39
C LEU A 26 24.07 16.41 5.16
N LYS A 27 23.58 15.78 4.08
CA LYS A 27 23.17 16.46 2.85
C LYS A 27 21.64 16.56 2.85
N LEU A 28 21.11 17.58 3.52
CA LEU A 28 19.68 17.86 3.51
C LEU A 28 19.33 18.59 2.22
N HIS A 29 18.86 17.84 1.23
CA HIS A 29 18.25 18.42 0.04
C HIS A 29 16.74 18.60 0.28
N LYS A 30 16.28 19.85 0.33
CA LYS A 30 14.85 20.17 0.33
C LYS A 30 14.35 20.12 -1.12
N TYR A 31 13.69 19.05 -1.50
CA TYR A 31 12.92 18.97 -2.74
C TYR A 31 11.45 19.24 -2.42
N ASN A 32 10.83 20.19 -3.12
CA ASN A 32 9.37 20.32 -3.15
C ASN A 32 8.86 19.25 -4.12
N SER A 33 8.81 18.01 -3.67
CA SER A 33 8.16 16.92 -4.40
C SER A 33 6.89 16.53 -3.67
N ASN A 34 5.82 16.33 -4.44
CA ASN A 34 4.63 15.66 -3.95
C ASN A 34 4.79 14.16 -4.22
N TYR A 35 4.24 13.31 -3.35
CA TYR A 35 4.12 11.84 -3.55
C TYR A 35 5.46 11.11 -3.84
N PHE A 36 6.29 10.92 -2.81
CA PHE A 36 7.54 10.15 -2.88
C PHE A 36 7.29 8.63 -2.99
N GLN A 37 6.85 8.16 -4.16
CA GLN A 37 6.41 6.78 -4.39
C GLN A 37 7.05 6.15 -5.64
N ALA A 38 8.37 6.25 -5.81
CA ALA A 38 9.03 5.79 -7.04
C ALA A 38 9.93 4.57 -6.79
N TYR A 39 9.43 3.38 -7.06
CA TYR A 39 10.22 2.15 -7.08
C TYR A 39 11.54 2.31 -7.85
N ALA A 40 11.48 2.82 -9.09
CA ALA A 40 12.65 2.94 -9.96
C ALA A 40 13.77 3.80 -9.34
N TYR A 41 13.40 4.74 -8.46
CA TYR A 41 14.36 5.55 -7.72
C TYR A 41 14.84 4.86 -6.42
N PHE A 42 13.91 4.33 -5.63
CA PHE A 42 14.17 3.85 -4.27
C PHE A 42 14.73 2.43 -4.20
N HIS A 43 14.50 1.60 -5.22
CA HIS A 43 14.79 0.16 -5.12
C HIS A 43 16.26 -0.17 -4.93
N LYS A 44 17.16 0.60 -5.55
CA LYS A 44 18.61 0.44 -5.33
C LYS A 44 19.07 0.74 -3.90
N TYR A 45 18.23 1.36 -3.08
CA TYR A 45 18.49 1.67 -1.66
C TYR A 45 17.59 0.86 -0.72
N GLN A 46 17.00 -0.24 -1.21
CA GLN A 46 15.99 -0.98 -0.47
C GLN A 46 16.50 -1.49 0.89
N ASP A 47 17.76 -1.88 0.98
CA ASP A 47 18.32 -2.45 2.20
C ASP A 47 18.48 -1.36 3.26
N GLU A 48 19.01 -0.20 2.88
CA GLU A 48 19.14 0.96 3.77
C GLU A 48 17.78 1.51 4.17
N ILE A 49 16.82 1.55 3.24
CA ILE A 49 15.44 1.96 3.54
C ILE A 49 14.84 0.99 4.56
N ARG A 50 14.95 -0.33 4.35
CA ARG A 50 14.42 -1.33 5.29
C ARG A 50 15.09 -1.24 6.65
N GLU A 51 16.39 -0.91 6.71
CA GLU A 51 17.10 -0.64 7.95
C GLU A 51 16.53 0.56 8.70
N ILE A 52 16.30 1.68 8.01
CA ILE A 52 15.72 2.90 8.60
C ILE A 52 14.29 2.67 9.10
N TYR A 53 13.51 1.89 8.37
CA TYR A 53 12.11 1.59 8.69
C TYR A 53 11.93 0.38 9.63
N GLN A 54 13.00 -0.08 10.30
CA GLN A 54 12.88 -1.09 11.33
C GLN A 54 12.00 -0.62 12.50
N CYS A 55 11.07 -1.48 12.88
CA CYS A 55 10.15 -1.21 13.97
C CYS A 55 10.88 -1.17 15.31
N SER A 56 10.87 -0.01 15.96
CA SER A 56 11.51 0.15 17.27
C SER A 56 10.88 -0.77 18.33
N PRO A 57 11.61 -1.16 19.39
CA PRO A 57 11.07 -2.03 20.44
C PRO A 57 9.75 -1.53 21.07
N PRO A 58 9.55 -0.21 21.35
CA PRO A 58 8.27 0.31 21.81
C PRO A 58 7.13 0.12 20.81
N ILE A 59 7.35 0.44 19.53
CA ILE A 59 6.34 0.22 18.46
C ILE A 59 5.99 -1.26 18.38
N MET A 60 6.99 -2.15 18.38
CA MET A 60 6.77 -3.58 18.32
C MET A 60 6.02 -4.13 19.53
N ALA A 61 6.17 -3.55 20.73
CA ALA A 61 5.39 -3.94 21.89
C ALA A 61 3.89 -3.66 21.67
N ASN A 62 3.55 -2.50 21.12
CA ASN A 62 2.18 -2.12 20.79
C ASN A 62 1.62 -2.98 19.64
N VAL A 63 2.39 -3.15 18.57
CA VAL A 63 2.01 -4.02 17.43
C VAL A 63 1.72 -5.44 17.89
N ARG A 64 2.54 -6.03 18.76
CA ARG A 64 2.29 -7.37 19.31
C ARG A 64 1.03 -7.43 20.17
N LYS A 65 0.76 -6.38 20.96
CA LYS A 65 -0.48 -6.28 21.75
C LYS A 65 -1.70 -6.20 20.83
N GLN A 66 -1.62 -5.39 19.78
CA GLN A 66 -2.68 -5.24 18.78
C GLN A 66 -2.92 -6.55 18.03
N ALA A 67 -1.87 -7.17 17.49
CA ALA A 67 -1.95 -8.47 16.83
C ALA A 67 -2.53 -9.55 17.75
N LYS A 68 -2.20 -9.53 19.05
CA LYS A 68 -2.79 -10.44 20.03
C LYS A 68 -4.29 -10.17 20.25
N SER A 69 -4.72 -8.92 20.16
CA SER A 69 -6.12 -8.53 20.28
C SER A 69 -6.93 -8.93 19.05
N LEU A 70 -6.38 -8.68 17.85
CA LEU A 70 -7.04 -8.96 16.58
C LEU A 70 -7.07 -10.48 16.32
N PHE A 71 -5.92 -11.14 16.41
CA PHE A 71 -5.75 -12.52 15.97
C PHE A 71 -5.72 -13.52 17.14
N GLY A 72 -5.89 -13.04 18.39
CA GLY A 72 -5.75 -13.85 19.60
C GLY A 72 -4.31 -14.28 19.87
N SER A 73 -4.11 -15.44 20.50
CA SER A 73 -2.77 -16.07 20.56
C SER A 73 -2.28 -16.55 19.17
N GLY A 74 -3.04 -16.24 18.11
CA GLY A 74 -3.04 -16.79 16.76
C GLY A 74 -2.03 -16.18 15.80
N ARG A 75 -0.73 -16.37 16.07
CA ARG A 75 0.09 -17.06 15.06
C ARG A 75 0.11 -18.58 15.33
N LYS A 76 -0.76 -19.05 16.25
CA LYS A 76 -0.87 -20.43 16.75
C LYS A 76 -1.28 -21.46 15.69
N ASN A 77 -1.88 -21.04 14.57
CA ASN A 77 -1.85 -21.84 13.36
C ASN A 77 -0.87 -21.17 12.40
N LYS A 78 0.32 -21.76 12.22
CA LYS A 78 1.31 -21.36 11.21
C LYS A 78 0.78 -21.44 9.76
N SER A 79 -0.51 -21.71 9.58
CA SER A 79 -1.18 -21.92 8.29
C SER A 79 -2.16 -20.82 7.91
N THR A 80 -2.40 -19.80 8.76
CA THR A 80 -3.24 -18.65 8.37
C THR A 80 -2.44 -17.69 7.50
N HIS A 81 -3.00 -17.36 6.34
CA HIS A 81 -2.52 -16.31 5.44
C HIS A 81 -3.32 -15.04 5.69
N PHE A 82 -2.64 -13.96 6.07
CA PHE A 82 -3.26 -12.66 6.27
C PHE A 82 -3.23 -11.86 4.98
N MET A 83 -4.40 -11.78 4.34
CA MET A 83 -4.67 -10.91 3.21
C MET A 83 -5.03 -9.52 3.72
N CYS A 84 -4.10 -8.58 3.58
CA CYS A 84 -4.32 -7.22 4.03
C CYS A 84 -4.91 -6.35 2.94
N VAL A 85 -5.76 -5.40 3.32
CA VAL A 85 -6.44 -4.49 2.42
C VAL A 85 -6.27 -3.09 2.96
N HIS A 86 -5.60 -2.23 2.20
CA HIS A 86 -5.47 -0.82 2.54
C HIS A 86 -6.58 -0.02 1.87
N VAL A 87 -7.42 0.60 2.68
CA VAL A 87 -8.56 1.44 2.32
C VAL A 87 -8.28 2.87 2.76
N ARG A 88 -8.11 3.79 1.82
CA ARG A 88 -7.91 5.22 2.10
C ARG A 88 -9.09 5.97 1.52
N ARG A 89 -9.85 6.71 2.34
CA ARG A 89 -11.03 7.44 1.86
C ARG A 89 -11.08 8.90 2.25
N THR A 90 -10.81 9.24 3.50
CA THR A 90 -11.24 10.53 4.08
C THR A 90 -10.90 11.76 3.23
N ASP A 91 -9.61 12.07 3.09
CA ASP A 91 -9.08 13.17 2.26
C ASP A 91 -9.04 12.84 0.76
N PHE A 92 -9.44 11.63 0.36
CA PHE A 92 -9.42 11.14 -1.02
C PHE A 92 -10.81 11.21 -1.67
N PHE A 93 -11.86 11.45 -0.89
CA PHE A 93 -13.26 11.45 -1.34
C PHE A 93 -13.55 12.44 -2.48
N SER A 94 -12.77 13.51 -2.61
CA SER A 94 -12.93 14.53 -3.66
C SER A 94 -11.89 14.46 -4.77
N ASP A 95 -10.90 13.56 -4.70
CA ASP A 95 -9.77 13.55 -5.62
C ASP A 95 -9.71 12.27 -6.45
N VAL A 96 -10.29 12.36 -7.65
CA VAL A 96 -10.27 11.31 -8.68
C VAL A 96 -8.83 10.90 -9.05
N LEU A 97 -7.84 11.78 -8.82
CA LEU A 97 -6.43 11.55 -9.14
C LEU A 97 -5.76 10.50 -8.24
N LEU A 98 -6.43 10.06 -7.16
CA LEU A 98 -5.87 9.12 -6.19
C LEU A 98 -6.45 7.71 -6.31
N GLY A 99 -7.27 7.47 -7.35
CA GLY A 99 -7.79 6.15 -7.71
C GLY A 99 -8.74 5.56 -6.68
N THR A 100 -9.42 6.40 -5.91
CA THR A 100 -10.55 5.97 -5.09
C THR A 100 -11.82 6.19 -5.89
N ASP A 101 -12.58 5.12 -6.14
CA ASP A 101 -13.96 5.32 -6.60
C ASP A 101 -14.70 6.14 -5.52
N GLU A 102 -15.61 7.03 -5.94
CA GLU A 102 -16.40 7.94 -5.09
C GLU A 102 -17.04 7.22 -3.87
N TYR A 103 -17.18 5.90 -3.93
CA TYR A 103 -17.75 5.05 -2.90
C TYR A 103 -16.84 3.91 -2.42
N GLY A 104 -15.57 3.82 -2.82
CA GLY A 104 -14.65 2.67 -2.61
C GLY A 104 -15.15 1.26 -3.00
N LYS A 105 -16.45 1.00 -3.12
CA LYS A 105 -17.08 -0.32 -3.17
C LYS A 105 -17.01 -0.96 -4.56
N ASN A 106 -17.01 -0.15 -5.61
CA ASN A 106 -17.07 -0.63 -6.99
C ASN A 106 -15.75 -1.27 -7.38
N PHE A 107 -14.64 -0.71 -6.91
CA PHE A 107 -13.33 -1.36 -7.02
C PHE A 107 -13.09 -2.36 -5.89
N THR A 108 -13.26 -1.94 -4.62
CA THR A 108 -12.77 -2.72 -3.47
C THR A 108 -13.44 -4.09 -3.35
N ASN A 109 -14.76 -4.19 -3.54
CA ASN A 109 -15.43 -5.48 -3.36
C ASN A 109 -15.01 -6.49 -4.43
N PRO A 110 -15.09 -6.19 -5.75
CA PRO A 110 -14.60 -7.10 -6.78
C PRO A 110 -13.10 -7.42 -6.64
N ALA A 111 -12.28 -6.43 -6.29
CA ALA A 111 -10.84 -6.64 -6.13
C ALA A 111 -10.51 -7.57 -4.95
N ILE A 112 -11.20 -7.45 -3.81
CA ILE A 112 -11.02 -8.39 -2.70
C ILE A 112 -11.39 -9.81 -3.13
N GLU A 113 -12.50 -9.99 -3.86
CA GLU A 113 -12.91 -11.32 -4.35
C GLU A 113 -11.86 -11.91 -5.27
N PHE A 114 -11.39 -11.13 -6.24
CA PHE A 114 -10.35 -11.55 -7.17
C PHE A 114 -9.07 -11.97 -6.44
N VAL A 115 -8.59 -11.16 -5.50
CA VAL A 115 -7.36 -11.49 -4.74
C VAL A 115 -7.57 -12.74 -3.90
N TYR A 116 -8.73 -12.89 -3.28
CA TYR A 116 -9.06 -14.08 -2.50
C TYR A 116 -9.03 -15.35 -3.36
N GLU A 117 -9.70 -15.32 -4.52
CA GLU A 117 -9.74 -16.44 -5.48
C GLU A 117 -8.34 -16.73 -6.06
N PHE A 118 -7.58 -15.69 -6.41
CA PHE A 118 -6.19 -15.83 -6.84
C PHE A 118 -5.33 -16.56 -5.80
N LEU A 119 -5.44 -16.20 -4.52
CA LEU A 119 -4.70 -16.85 -3.45
C LEU A 119 -5.13 -18.31 -3.30
N GLN A 120 -6.43 -18.61 -3.43
CA GLN A 120 -6.92 -19.99 -3.44
C GLN A 120 -6.36 -20.83 -4.58
N ASP A 121 -6.26 -20.26 -5.78
CA ASP A 121 -5.65 -20.91 -6.95
C ASP A 121 -4.14 -21.15 -6.76
N LYS A 122 -3.47 -20.30 -5.99
CA LYS A 122 -2.08 -20.53 -5.51
C LYS A 122 -1.98 -21.56 -4.38
N GLY A 123 -3.09 -22.17 -3.97
CA GLY A 123 -3.13 -23.21 -2.94
C GLY A 123 -3.28 -22.68 -1.51
N VAL A 124 -3.51 -21.38 -1.32
CA VAL A 124 -3.76 -20.79 0.00
C VAL A 124 -5.19 -21.12 0.44
N ARG A 125 -5.34 -21.80 1.59
CA ARG A 125 -6.65 -22.30 2.04
C ARG A 125 -7.26 -21.51 3.20
N ASN A 126 -6.44 -21.10 4.15
CA ASN A 126 -6.90 -20.45 5.38
C ASN A 126 -6.55 -18.96 5.32
N ILE A 127 -7.46 -18.16 4.74
CA ILE A 127 -7.25 -16.73 4.52
C ILE A 127 -8.05 -15.93 5.54
N SER A 128 -7.37 -15.01 6.22
CA SER A 128 -7.97 -13.99 7.06
C SER A 128 -7.76 -12.62 6.42
N ILE A 129 -8.77 -11.76 6.45
CA ILE A 129 -8.71 -10.44 5.84
C ILE A 129 -8.44 -9.39 6.92
N VAL A 130 -7.45 -8.52 6.71
CA VAL A 130 -7.09 -7.44 7.64
C VAL A 130 -7.19 -6.10 6.94
N PHE A 131 -8.10 -5.26 7.39
CA PHE A 131 -8.31 -3.93 6.82
C PHE A 131 -7.47 -2.89 7.58
N PHE A 132 -6.67 -2.15 6.83
CA PHE A 132 -6.01 -0.92 7.23
C PHE A 132 -6.77 0.23 6.59
N GLY A 133 -7.22 1.20 7.37
CA GLY A 133 -7.91 2.34 6.78
C GLY A 133 -8.46 3.32 7.79
N ASP A 134 -8.74 4.52 7.29
CA ASP A 134 -9.16 5.66 8.10
C ASP A 134 -10.69 5.78 8.25
N ASP A 135 -11.45 4.98 7.52
CA ASP A 135 -12.91 4.99 7.51
C ASP A 135 -13.47 3.61 7.91
N HIS A 136 -13.49 3.36 9.22
CA HIS A 136 -13.97 2.10 9.78
C HIS A 136 -15.45 1.85 9.53
N ASP A 137 -16.28 2.90 9.48
CA ASP A 137 -17.71 2.78 9.19
C ASP A 137 -17.92 2.31 7.76
N PHE A 138 -17.18 2.90 6.81
CA PHE A 138 -17.20 2.44 5.44
C PHE A 138 -16.84 0.95 5.30
N ILE A 139 -15.74 0.53 5.92
CA ILE A 139 -15.28 -0.85 5.87
C ILE A 139 -16.37 -1.80 6.38
N ARG A 140 -17.02 -1.48 7.50
CA ARG A 140 -18.10 -2.31 8.07
C ARG A 140 -19.35 -2.34 7.20
N ASP A 141 -19.76 -1.17 6.70
CA ASP A 141 -21.09 -1.00 6.12
C ASP A 141 -21.13 -1.29 4.62
N ASN A 142 -20.01 -1.13 3.91
CA ASN A 142 -19.98 -1.15 2.45
C ASN A 142 -19.14 -2.29 1.86
N ILE A 143 -18.18 -2.85 2.62
CA ILE A 143 -17.41 -4.00 2.13
C ILE A 143 -18.25 -5.26 2.32
N LYS A 144 -18.79 -5.76 1.21
CA LYS A 144 -19.69 -6.91 1.14
C LYS A 144 -19.17 -7.87 0.08
N VAL A 145 -18.30 -8.79 0.51
CA VAL A 145 -17.76 -9.84 -0.36
C VAL A 145 -18.19 -11.21 0.17
N LYS A 146 -18.51 -12.12 -0.73
CA LYS A 146 -18.96 -13.50 -0.51
C LYS A 146 -18.01 -14.27 0.40
N HIS A 147 -16.70 -14.06 0.23
CA HIS A 147 -15.69 -14.75 1.02
C HIS A 147 -15.35 -14.05 2.35
N LEU A 148 -16.00 -12.91 2.66
CA LEU A 148 -15.85 -12.24 3.94
C LEU A 148 -16.62 -13.00 5.03
N ASN A 149 -15.90 -13.82 5.78
CA ASN A 149 -16.41 -14.30 7.05
C ASN A 149 -16.06 -13.28 8.14
N ILE A 150 -17.07 -12.71 8.80
CA ILE A 150 -16.90 -11.73 9.90
C ILE A 150 -15.93 -12.26 10.98
N ALA A 151 -15.95 -13.57 11.25
CA ALA A 151 -15.06 -14.20 12.22
C ALA A 151 -13.57 -14.17 11.82
N ASN A 152 -13.28 -14.02 10.53
CA ASN A 152 -11.94 -14.01 9.94
C ASN A 152 -11.61 -12.67 9.26
N SER A 153 -12.34 -11.61 9.60
CA SER A 153 -12.10 -10.25 9.12
C SER A 153 -11.77 -9.32 10.29
N TYR A 154 -10.71 -8.55 10.15
CA TYR A 154 -10.18 -7.69 11.20
C TYR A 154 -10.04 -6.27 10.68
N ILE A 155 -10.37 -5.27 11.49
CA ILE A 155 -10.12 -3.86 11.19
C ILE A 155 -9.09 -3.36 12.21
N THR A 156 -8.00 -2.77 11.73
CA THR A 156 -6.94 -2.30 12.60
C THR A 156 -7.34 -1.02 13.32
N ASP A 157 -7.24 -1.01 14.65
CA ASP A 157 -7.49 0.19 15.47
C ASP A 157 -6.16 0.83 15.92
N SER A 158 -5.23 1.03 14.97
CA SER A 158 -3.87 1.46 15.32
C SER A 158 -3.85 2.93 15.74
N GLN A 159 -3.01 3.26 16.72
CA GLN A 159 -2.92 4.62 17.24
C GLN A 159 -1.96 5.49 16.43
N THR A 160 -1.06 4.90 15.62
CA THR A 160 -0.09 5.66 14.83
C THR A 160 0.21 5.00 13.48
N ARG A 161 0.56 5.83 12.49
CA ARG A 161 1.03 5.38 11.16
C ARG A 161 2.22 4.41 11.21
N GLY A 162 3.13 4.62 12.17
CA GLY A 162 4.29 3.75 12.33
C GLY A 162 3.90 2.35 12.83
N GLU A 163 2.91 2.26 13.71
CA GLU A 163 2.36 0.98 14.17
C GLU A 163 1.64 0.23 13.06
N GLU A 164 0.89 0.90 12.19
CA GLU A 164 0.23 0.28 11.02
C GLU A 164 1.24 -0.30 10.03
N ILE A 165 2.26 0.48 9.64
CA ILE A 165 3.35 -0.01 8.77
C ILE A 165 4.02 -1.23 9.40
N CYS A 166 4.29 -1.16 10.70
CA CYS A 166 4.92 -2.26 11.41
C CYS A 166 4.03 -3.49 11.54
N LEU A 167 2.72 -3.32 11.76
CA LEU A 167 1.78 -4.42 11.76
C LEU A 167 1.72 -5.08 10.40
N ALA A 168 1.62 -4.27 9.32
CA ALA A 168 1.58 -4.79 7.97
C ALA A 168 2.85 -5.59 7.62
N ASN A 169 4.02 -5.01 7.84
CA ASN A 169 5.31 -5.66 7.56
C ASN A 169 5.52 -6.97 8.35
N ASN A 170 4.99 -7.08 9.57
CA ASN A 170 5.25 -8.25 10.42
C ASN A 170 4.18 -9.36 10.31
N TYR A 171 2.99 -9.04 9.81
CA TYR A 171 1.83 -9.93 9.87
C TYR A 171 1.10 -10.13 8.53
N CYS A 172 1.21 -9.23 7.56
CA CYS A 172 0.57 -9.40 6.26
C CYS A 172 1.40 -10.34 5.36
N ASP A 173 0.73 -11.31 4.75
CA ASP A 173 1.33 -12.20 3.74
C ASP A 173 1.05 -11.70 2.31
N SER A 174 -0.01 -10.92 2.15
CA SER A 174 -0.36 -10.23 0.90
C SER A 174 -1.06 -8.91 1.17
N MET A 175 -1.08 -8.00 0.19
CA MET A 175 -1.66 -6.67 0.31
C MET A 175 -2.46 -6.29 -0.94
N LEU A 176 -3.65 -5.73 -0.74
CA LEU A 176 -4.43 -5.04 -1.76
C LEU A 176 -4.46 -3.53 -1.48
N LEU A 177 -3.87 -2.76 -2.37
CA LEU A 177 -3.93 -1.29 -2.39
C LEU A 177 -5.15 -0.82 -3.19
N THR A 178 -6.24 -0.52 -2.47
CA THR A 178 -7.48 -0.02 -3.11
C THR A 178 -7.35 1.42 -3.61
N ALA A 179 -6.47 2.20 -2.97
CA ALA A 179 -6.09 3.56 -3.34
C ALA A 179 -4.58 3.60 -3.60
N SER A 180 -4.17 3.20 -4.80
CA SER A 180 -2.76 2.99 -5.16
C SER A 180 -1.93 4.29 -5.20
N GLY A 181 -2.57 5.46 -5.20
CA GLY A 181 -1.93 6.77 -5.17
C GLY A 181 -1.61 7.23 -3.75
N SER A 182 -2.01 6.45 -2.73
CA SER A 182 -1.69 6.73 -1.34
C SER A 182 -0.21 6.51 -1.07
N THR A 183 0.52 7.59 -0.76
CA THR A 183 1.94 7.49 -0.36
C THR A 183 2.11 6.61 0.86
N PHE A 184 1.19 6.71 1.79
CA PHE A 184 1.20 5.89 2.99
C PHE A 184 0.99 4.40 2.66
N GLY A 185 -0.03 4.08 1.85
CA GLY A 185 -0.28 2.71 1.40
C GLY A 185 0.89 2.13 0.59
N TRP A 186 1.47 2.93 -0.30
CA TRP A 186 2.62 2.56 -1.10
C TRP A 186 3.82 2.18 -0.21
N TRP A 187 4.20 3.04 0.74
CA TRP A 187 5.32 2.73 1.66
C TRP A 187 5.02 1.56 2.59
N MET A 188 3.81 1.47 3.11
CA MET A 188 3.37 0.33 3.93
C MET A 188 3.57 -1.00 3.19
N THR A 189 3.31 -1.00 1.88
CA THR A 189 3.39 -2.19 1.03
C THR A 189 4.82 -2.46 0.54
N TYR A 190 5.54 -1.42 0.14
CA TYR A 190 6.94 -1.49 -0.28
C TYR A 190 7.86 -2.06 0.80
N LEU A 191 7.53 -1.79 2.06
CA LEU A 191 8.30 -2.26 3.22
C LEU A 191 7.96 -3.68 3.66
N MET A 192 6.96 -4.34 3.05
CA MET A 192 6.62 -5.72 3.35
C MET A 192 7.76 -6.69 2.97
N PRO A 193 7.77 -7.91 3.54
CA PRO A 193 8.78 -8.92 3.21
C PRO A 193 8.80 -9.25 1.71
N GLU A 194 9.99 -9.57 1.20
CA GLU A 194 10.11 -10.04 -0.19
C GLU A 194 9.30 -11.31 -0.42
N GLY A 195 8.66 -11.38 -1.59
CA GLY A 195 7.79 -12.51 -1.97
C GLY A 195 6.34 -12.41 -1.49
N SER A 196 5.98 -11.37 -0.73
CA SER A 196 4.57 -11.07 -0.47
C SER A 196 3.82 -10.75 -1.77
N TYR A 197 2.61 -11.27 -1.92
CA TYR A 197 1.75 -10.89 -3.06
C TYR A 197 1.18 -9.51 -2.85
N VAL A 198 1.40 -8.60 -3.80
CA VAL A 198 0.88 -7.25 -3.75
C VAL A 198 0.02 -6.98 -4.97
N PHE A 199 -1.15 -6.41 -4.72
CA PHE A 199 -2.13 -6.03 -5.73
C PHE A 199 -2.45 -4.55 -5.60
N TYR A 200 -2.69 -3.86 -6.71
CA TYR A 200 -3.00 -2.43 -6.68
C TYR A 200 -4.04 -2.03 -7.74
N ASN A 201 -4.81 -1.01 -7.42
CA ASN A 201 -5.81 -0.42 -8.31
C ASN A 201 -5.15 0.31 -9.49
N SER A 202 -5.54 0.00 -10.73
CA SER A 202 -5.04 0.67 -11.94
C SER A 202 -5.50 2.12 -12.06
N GLN A 203 -6.63 2.51 -11.45
CA GLN A 203 -7.32 3.79 -11.75
C GLN A 203 -6.49 5.06 -11.49
N VAL A 204 -5.48 5.03 -10.63
CA VAL A 204 -4.55 6.15 -10.40
C VAL A 204 -3.82 6.55 -11.68
N SER A 205 -3.52 5.56 -12.51
CA SER A 205 -2.85 5.77 -13.79
C SER A 205 -3.82 6.15 -14.92
N ASP A 206 -5.11 5.82 -14.80
CA ASP A 206 -6.05 5.93 -15.90
C ASP A 206 -6.79 7.29 -15.98
N ASN A 207 -6.99 7.98 -14.84
CA ASN A 207 -7.81 9.19 -14.74
C ASN A 207 -7.03 10.51 -14.56
N GLY A 208 -5.70 10.46 -14.49
CA GLY A 208 -4.86 11.67 -14.42
C GLY A 208 -4.55 12.24 -15.80
N ASN A 209 -4.59 13.58 -15.95
CA ASN A 209 -3.86 14.30 -17.03
C ASN A 209 -2.32 14.12 -16.94
N PHE A 210 -1.85 13.29 -16.00
CA PHE A 210 -0.47 12.91 -15.77
C PHE A 210 -0.23 11.53 -16.40
N THR A 211 0.37 11.54 -17.59
CA THR A 211 0.91 10.41 -18.38
C THR A 211 0.59 8.99 -17.90
N LYS A 212 -0.51 8.42 -18.42
CA LYS A 212 -0.97 7.02 -18.33
C LYS A 212 0.14 5.95 -18.37
N ASP A 213 1.21 6.25 -19.10
CA ASP A 213 2.17 5.27 -19.58
C ASP A 213 3.59 5.42 -19.00
N ILE A 214 3.85 6.45 -18.19
CA ILE A 214 5.20 6.70 -17.65
C ILE A 214 5.24 6.47 -16.13
N HIS A 215 4.08 6.54 -15.46
CA HIS A 215 4.01 6.51 -14.01
C HIS A 215 4.01 5.10 -13.40
N ASP A 216 3.19 4.16 -13.88
CA ASP A 216 3.12 2.83 -13.22
C ASP A 216 4.46 2.08 -13.21
N TYR A 217 5.24 2.25 -14.27
CA TYR A 217 6.59 1.72 -14.44
C TYR A 217 7.57 2.15 -13.36
N ASP A 218 7.56 3.44 -13.04
CA ASP A 218 8.51 4.03 -12.12
C ASP A 218 8.00 3.97 -10.68
N LEU A 219 6.67 3.92 -10.51
CA LEU A 219 6.01 3.94 -9.21
C LEU A 219 5.95 2.55 -8.58
N PHE A 220 5.50 1.53 -9.31
CA PHE A 220 5.20 0.21 -8.74
C PHE A 220 6.26 -0.84 -9.10
N LEU A 221 6.39 -1.85 -8.24
CA LEU A 221 7.32 -2.96 -8.45
C LEU A 221 6.84 -3.83 -9.62
N PRO A 222 7.73 -4.30 -10.51
CA PRO A 222 7.34 -5.16 -11.63
C PRO A 222 6.63 -6.45 -11.23
N GLU A 223 6.90 -6.98 -10.04
CA GLU A 223 6.23 -8.16 -9.51
C GLU A 223 4.81 -7.89 -8.98
N TRP A 224 4.49 -6.64 -8.64
CA TRP A 224 3.14 -6.27 -8.16
C TRP A 224 2.10 -6.51 -9.25
N ILE A 225 0.88 -6.82 -8.82
CA ILE A 225 -0.21 -7.27 -9.69
C ILE A 225 -1.20 -6.12 -9.85
N ARG A 226 -1.25 -5.54 -11.04
CA ARG A 226 -2.20 -4.48 -11.40
C ARG A 226 -3.59 -5.09 -11.57
N ILE A 227 -4.59 -4.49 -10.92
CA ILE A 227 -6.00 -4.88 -11.01
C ILE A 227 -6.81 -3.73 -11.59
N THR A 228 -7.63 -4.03 -12.59
CA THR A 228 -8.71 -3.17 -13.07
C THR A 228 -10.06 -3.77 -12.72
N VAL A 229 -11.10 -2.94 -12.65
CA VAL A 229 -12.48 -3.38 -12.45
C VAL A 229 -13.38 -2.75 -13.49
N GLU A 230 -13.99 -3.60 -14.31
CA GLU A 230 -14.97 -3.23 -15.33
C GLU A 230 -16.24 -4.03 -15.11
N ASP A 231 -17.41 -3.38 -15.16
CA ASP A 231 -18.72 -4.01 -14.93
C ASP A 231 -18.81 -4.84 -13.64
N ASN A 232 -18.16 -4.37 -12.56
CA ASN A 232 -18.00 -5.06 -11.27
C ASN A 232 -17.22 -6.39 -11.32
N ILE A 233 -16.39 -6.58 -12.35
CA ILE A 233 -15.53 -7.75 -12.49
C ILE A 233 -14.08 -7.27 -12.40
N ALA A 234 -13.38 -7.72 -11.36
CA ALA A 234 -11.95 -7.47 -11.20
C ALA A 234 -11.13 -8.42 -12.08
N ARG A 235 -10.09 -7.88 -12.71
CA ARG A 235 -9.16 -8.64 -13.56
C ARG A 235 -7.74 -8.18 -13.31
N GLN A 236 -6.80 -9.12 -13.32
CA GLN A 236 -5.40 -8.80 -13.50
C GLN A 236 -5.18 -8.32 -14.93
N GLU A 237 -4.41 -7.26 -15.10
CA GLU A 237 -3.97 -6.79 -16.41
C GLU A 237 -2.64 -7.41 -16.82
N ASP A 238 -2.48 -7.64 -18.12
CA ASP A 238 -1.26 -8.19 -18.70
C ASP A 238 -0.12 -7.17 -18.58
N LYS A 239 1.07 -7.61 -18.14
CA LYS A 239 2.23 -6.75 -17.87
C LYS A 239 2.94 -6.21 -19.12
N TRP A 240 2.20 -5.97 -20.21
CA TRP A 240 2.72 -5.49 -21.49
C TRP A 240 3.54 -4.21 -21.34
N TRP A 241 3.25 -3.42 -20.29
CA TRP A 241 3.96 -2.21 -20.03
C TRP A 241 5.42 -2.51 -19.66
N HIS A 242 5.76 -3.32 -18.65
CA HIS A 242 7.17 -3.62 -18.26
C HIS A 242 8.05 -4.23 -19.37
N GLU A 243 7.45 -4.79 -20.42
CA GLU A 243 8.16 -5.36 -21.58
C GLU A 243 8.73 -4.28 -22.53
N ARG A 244 8.32 -2.99 -22.40
CA ARG A 244 8.88 -1.87 -23.19
C ARG A 244 10.40 -1.71 -23.09
N ASN A 245 11.03 -2.16 -21.99
CA ASN A 245 12.48 -1.99 -21.77
C ASN A 245 13.37 -2.80 -22.72
N ASN A 246 12.82 -3.71 -23.52
CA ASN A 246 13.56 -4.45 -24.55
C ASN A 246 13.30 -3.95 -25.97
N LEU A 247 12.47 -2.92 -26.15
CA LEU A 247 12.11 -2.39 -27.46
C LEU A 247 12.84 -1.06 -27.72
N PRO A 248 13.47 -0.92 -28.90
CA PRO A 248 14.00 0.36 -29.36
C PRO A 248 12.94 1.48 -29.32
N LEU A 249 13.34 2.71 -28.99
CA LEU A 249 12.44 3.88 -28.84
C LEU A 249 11.55 4.12 -30.07
N ASP A 250 12.05 3.82 -31.27
CA ASP A 250 11.34 3.92 -32.54
C ASP A 250 10.21 2.89 -32.72
N VAL A 251 10.24 1.80 -31.96
CA VAL A 251 9.17 0.79 -31.95
C VAL A 251 8.04 1.21 -31.01
N VAL A 252 8.37 1.90 -29.91
CA VAL A 252 7.40 2.39 -28.92
C VAL A 252 6.51 3.49 -29.52
N GLU A 253 7.07 4.37 -30.36
CA GLU A 253 6.32 5.46 -31.02
C GLU A 253 5.32 4.97 -32.09
N ASN A 254 5.44 3.73 -32.57
CA ASN A 254 4.64 3.18 -33.67
C ASN A 254 3.61 2.12 -33.23
N MET A 255 3.51 1.82 -31.93
CA MET A 255 2.50 0.88 -31.44
C MET A 255 1.14 1.57 -31.30
N VAL A 256 0.15 1.04 -32.02
CA VAL A 256 -1.27 1.38 -31.82
C VAL A 256 -1.80 0.43 -30.75
N PHE A 257 -2.06 0.98 -29.56
CA PHE A 257 -2.67 0.27 -28.44
C PHE A 257 -4.22 0.33 -28.55
N PRO A 258 -4.94 -0.73 -28.14
CA PRO A 258 -6.40 -0.78 -28.20
C PRO A 258 -7.11 0.27 -27.35
#